data_AF-A0A957W5J4-F1
#
_entry.id   AF-A0A957W5J4-F1
#
_cell.length_a   1.000
_cell.length_b   1.000
_cell.length_c   1.000
_cell.angle_alpha   90.00
_cell.angle_beta   90.00
_cell.angle_gamma   90.00
#
_symmetry.space_group_name_H-M   'P 1'
#
loop_
_entity.id
_entity.type
_entity.pdbx_description
1 polymer ?
#
loop_
_entity_poly.entity_id
_entity_poly.type
_entity_poly.pdbx_seq_one_letter_code
_entity_poly.pdbx_strand_id
1 'polypeptide(L)'
;MSRAFPRASKISVTQWLILAVLCLVLIAAESFAVYTVFTSKFPGGNDFFVRWLGGREFLLHGTNPYDRSIAEQAQIAMFGRLATPEDKDQAYFAYPLYTLYFFWPLSLLPYAWAQAIWMTLLQFMLLGVTILSIRLAGWSPPKWLFWL
;
A
#
# COMPACT_ATOMS: atom_id res chain seq x y z
N MET A 1 -43.19 17.81 -25.00
CA MET A 1 -42.58 16.46 -25.03
C MET A 1 -41.51 16.37 -23.93
N SER A 2 -41.87 15.82 -22.77
CA SER A 2 -40.92 15.59 -21.66
C SER A 2 -40.16 14.28 -21.91
N ARG A 3 -38.89 14.34 -22.31
CA ARG A 3 -38.02 13.16 -22.29
C ARG A 3 -37.73 12.81 -20.84
N ALA A 4 -38.41 11.80 -20.31
CA ALA A 4 -38.07 11.22 -19.02
C ALA A 4 -36.64 10.68 -19.11
N PHE A 5 -35.72 11.24 -18.32
CA PHE A 5 -34.37 10.71 -18.21
C PHE A 5 -34.45 9.28 -17.65
N PRO A 6 -33.85 8.27 -18.32
CA PRO A 6 -33.87 6.90 -17.81
C PRO A 6 -33.19 6.88 -16.44
N ARG A 7 -33.93 6.43 -15.43
CA ARG A 7 -33.42 6.26 -14.06
C ARG A 7 -32.33 5.20 -14.12
N ALA A 8 -31.08 5.58 -13.81
CA ALA A 8 -29.97 4.62 -13.75
C ALA A 8 -30.40 3.42 -12.89
N SER A 9 -30.25 2.21 -13.43
CA SER A 9 -30.55 0.99 -12.68
C SER A 9 -29.66 0.95 -11.45
N LYS A 10 -30.28 0.73 -10.27
CA LYS A 10 -29.52 0.58 -9.04
C LYS A 10 -28.73 -0.72 -9.11
N ILE A 11 -27.43 -0.66 -8.84
CA ILE A 11 -26.56 -1.84 -8.76
C ILE A 11 -27.06 -2.75 -7.64
N SER A 12 -27.27 -4.04 -7.93
CA SER A 12 -27.72 -5.03 -6.94
C SER A 12 -26.59 -5.48 -6.01
N VAL A 13 -26.93 -6.05 -4.84
CA VAL A 13 -25.94 -6.59 -3.91
C VAL A 13 -25.06 -7.65 -4.59
N THR A 14 -25.65 -8.52 -5.42
CA THR A 14 -24.91 -9.52 -6.20
C THR A 14 -23.89 -8.89 -7.13
N GLN A 15 -24.25 -7.80 -7.82
CA GLN A 15 -23.32 -7.08 -8.69
C GLN A 15 -22.18 -6.44 -7.89
N TRP A 16 -22.46 -5.86 -6.72
CA TRP A 16 -21.42 -5.35 -5.82
C TRP A 16 -20.46 -6.44 -5.34
N LEU A 17 -20.97 -7.62 -4.99
CA LEU A 17 -20.15 -8.76 -4.59
C LEU A 17 -19.26 -9.23 -5.74
N ILE A 18 -19.80 -9.35 -6.95
CA ILE A 18 -19.02 -9.71 -8.14
C ILE A 18 -17.90 -8.70 -8.38
N LEU A 19 -18.21 -7.39 -8.33
CA LEU A 19 -17.19 -6.35 -8.49
C LEU A 19 -16.11 -6.41 -7.41
N ALA A 20 -16.50 -6.62 -6.15
CA ALA A 20 -15.54 -6.75 -5.05
C ALA A 20 -14.60 -7.96 -5.26
N VAL A 21 -15.14 -9.11 -5.67
CA VAL A 21 -14.34 -10.30 -5.99
C VAL A 21 -13.40 -10.04 -7.16
N LEU A 22 -13.88 -9.41 -8.23
CA LEU A 22 -13.03 -9.06 -9.39
C LEU A 22 -11.90 -8.11 -8.99
N CYS A 23 -12.18 -7.10 -8.16
CA CYS A 23 -11.15 -6.21 -7.63
C CYS A 23 -10.12 -6.97 -6.79
N LEU A 24 -10.56 -7.89 -5.92
CA LEU A 24 -9.65 -8.70 -5.11
C LEU A 24 -8.78 -9.62 -5.97
N VAL A 25 -9.35 -10.25 -6.99
CA VAL A 25 -8.61 -11.09 -7.96
C VAL A 25 -7.58 -10.25 -8.69
N LEU A 26 -7.94 -9.04 -9.13
CA LEU A 26 -7.02 -8.14 -9.83
C LEU A 26 -5.86 -7.71 -8.92
N ILE A 27 -6.15 -7.29 -7.68
CA ILE A 27 -5.13 -6.92 -6.69
C ILE A 27 -4.20 -8.11 -6.40
N ALA A 28 -4.75 -9.31 -6.23
CA ALA A 28 -3.96 -10.51 -5.98
C ALA A 28 -3.07 -10.88 -7.17
N ALA A 29 -3.62 -10.85 -8.39
CA ALA A 29 -2.87 -11.15 -9.62
C ALA A 29 -1.74 -10.14 -9.85
N GLU A 30 -2.01 -8.85 -9.64
CA GLU A 30 -0.99 -7.81 -9.76
C GLU A 30 0.06 -7.92 -8.66
N SER A 31 -0.34 -8.14 -7.40
CA SER A 31 0.62 -8.35 -6.30
C SER A 31 1.53 -9.54 -6.58
N PHE A 32 0.99 -10.62 -7.14
CA PHE A 32 1.78 -11.78 -7.57
C PHE A 32 2.76 -11.43 -8.69
N ALA A 33 2.33 -10.66 -9.69
CA ALA A 33 3.20 -10.19 -10.77
C ALA A 33 4.33 -9.28 -10.24
N VAL A 34 4.00 -8.32 -9.37
CA VAL A 34 4.97 -7.42 -8.72
C VAL A 34 5.96 -8.23 -7.87
N TYR A 35 5.48 -9.24 -7.13
CA TYR A 35 6.35 -10.13 -6.36
C TYR A 35 7.34 -10.88 -7.26
N THR A 36 6.83 -11.59 -8.26
CA THR A 36 7.64 -12.48 -9.12
C THR A 36 8.63 -11.72 -10.01
N VAL A 37 8.24 -10.55 -10.51
CA VAL A 37 9.07 -9.77 -11.43
C VAL A 37 10.03 -8.85 -10.67
N PHE A 38 9.62 -8.32 -9.51
CA PHE A 38 10.32 -7.22 -8.86
C PHE A 38 10.73 -7.53 -7.41
N THR A 39 9.79 -7.56 -6.45
CA THR A 39 10.15 -7.49 -5.02
C THR A 39 10.83 -8.75 -4.48
N SER A 40 10.63 -9.91 -5.11
CA SER A 40 11.37 -11.14 -4.75
C SER A 40 12.84 -11.10 -5.14
N LYS A 41 13.20 -10.32 -6.17
CA LYS A 41 14.57 -10.18 -6.69
C LYS A 41 15.26 -8.95 -6.12
N PHE A 42 14.49 -7.88 -5.96
CA PHE A 42 14.92 -6.58 -5.48
C PHE A 42 13.93 -6.09 -4.40
N PRO A 43 13.90 -6.72 -3.22
CA PRO A 43 13.05 -6.24 -2.12
C PRO A 43 13.41 -4.80 -1.75
N GLY A 44 14.69 -4.43 -1.89
CA GLY A 44 15.18 -3.10 -1.54
C GLY A 44 14.98 -2.78 -0.05
N GLY A 45 15.10 -1.51 0.27
CA GLY A 45 14.89 -0.95 1.61
C GLY A 45 14.25 0.41 1.47
N ASN A 46 12.93 0.44 1.32
CA ASN A 46 12.16 1.67 1.12
C ASN A 46 11.54 2.13 2.46
N ASP A 47 10.84 3.26 2.45
CA ASP A 47 10.21 3.80 3.66
C ASP A 47 9.28 2.78 4.36
N PHE A 48 8.58 1.94 3.60
CA PHE A 48 7.71 0.90 4.17
C PHE A 48 8.48 -0.20 4.92
N PHE A 49 9.74 -0.50 4.56
CA PHE A 49 10.54 -1.54 5.21
C PHE A 49 10.66 -1.34 6.72
N VAL A 50 11.00 -0.12 7.17
CA VAL A 50 11.18 0.19 8.60
C VAL A 50 9.88 -0.04 9.37
N ARG A 51 8.73 0.28 8.75
CA ARG A 51 7.41 0.14 9.36
C ARG A 51 7.01 -1.33 9.41
N TRP A 52 7.24 -2.06 8.32
CA TRP A 52 7.08 -3.50 8.27
C TRP A 52 7.90 -4.21 9.34
N LEU A 53 9.19 -3.88 9.47
CA LEU A 53 10.13 -4.49 10.41
C LEU A 53 9.71 -4.21 11.86
N GLY A 54 9.48 -2.94 12.21
CA GLY A 54 9.02 -2.59 13.55
C GLY A 54 7.70 -3.26 13.92
N GLY A 55 6.73 -3.28 12.98
CA GLY A 55 5.48 -4.00 13.17
C GLY A 55 5.67 -5.51 13.33
N ARG A 56 6.56 -6.12 12.56
CA ARG A 56 6.86 -7.55 12.63
C ARG A 56 7.47 -7.93 13.98
N GLU A 57 8.48 -7.19 14.41
CA GLU A 57 9.18 -7.44 15.67
C GLU A 57 8.26 -7.23 16.87
N PHE A 58 7.38 -6.24 16.82
CA PHE A 58 6.35 -6.05 17.84
C PHE A 58 5.33 -7.19 17.88
N LEU A 59 4.79 -7.59 16.71
CA LEU A 59 3.72 -8.59 16.65
C LEU A 59 4.21 -10.02 16.92
N LEU A 60 5.41 -10.37 16.46
CA LEU A 60 5.93 -11.74 16.56
C LEU A 60 6.79 -11.96 17.81
N HIS A 61 7.49 -10.93 18.29
CA HIS A 61 8.46 -11.06 19.38
C HIS A 61 8.15 -10.17 20.59
N GLY A 62 7.17 -9.26 20.49
CA GLY A 62 6.85 -8.32 21.56
C GLY A 62 7.90 -7.21 21.72
N THR A 63 8.83 -7.07 20.77
CA THR A 63 9.89 -6.06 20.82
C THR A 63 9.32 -4.68 20.54
N ASN A 64 9.77 -3.67 21.28
CA ASN A 64 9.34 -2.31 21.06
C ASN A 64 9.87 -1.78 19.70
N PRO A 65 9.01 -1.34 18.75
CA PRO A 65 9.43 -0.83 17.44
C PRO A 65 10.38 0.36 17.49
N TYR A 66 10.35 1.11 18.60
CA TYR A 66 11.15 2.31 18.81
C TYR A 66 12.54 2.01 19.39
N ASP A 67 12.84 0.75 19.70
CA ASP A 67 14.14 0.38 20.24
C ASP A 67 15.25 0.57 19.20
N ARG A 68 16.41 1.02 19.69
CA ARG A 68 17.59 1.26 18.85
C ARG A 68 18.01 0.02 18.05
N SER A 69 17.88 -1.17 18.63
CA SER A 69 18.21 -2.43 17.96
C SER A 69 17.36 -2.70 16.71
N ILE A 70 16.12 -2.22 16.68
CA ILE A 70 15.24 -2.33 15.49
C ILE A 70 15.71 -1.36 14.41
N ALA A 71 16.07 -0.14 14.79
CA ALA A 71 16.64 0.83 13.87
C ALA A 71 17.98 0.35 13.28
N GLU A 72 18.86 -0.23 14.10
CA GLU A 72 20.13 -0.79 13.63
C GLU A 72 19.93 -1.93 12.62
N GLN A 73 18.97 -2.82 12.86
CA GLN A 73 18.58 -3.84 11.87
C GLN A 73 18.06 -3.19 10.58
N ALA A 74 17.24 -2.14 10.69
CA ALA A 74 16.74 -1.42 9.53
C ALA A 74 17.87 -0.76 8.73
N GLN A 75 18.83 -0.13 9.40
CA GLN A 75 19.99 0.52 8.78
C GLN A 75 20.87 -0.50 8.05
N ILE A 76 21.20 -1.64 8.68
CA ILE A 76 21.98 -2.69 8.02
C ILE A 76 21.25 -3.20 6.77
N ALA A 77 19.93 -3.43 6.85
CA ALA A 77 19.16 -3.91 5.71
C ALA A 77 19.02 -2.88 4.58
N MET A 78 18.83 -1.60 4.91
CA MET A 78 18.59 -0.54 3.92
C MET A 78 19.87 0.04 3.34
N PHE A 79 20.89 0.25 4.19
CA PHE A 79 22.10 0.98 3.86
C PHE A 79 23.34 0.08 3.76
N GLY A 80 23.26 -1.17 4.20
CA GLY A 80 24.41 -2.09 4.28
C GLY A 80 25.40 -1.75 5.39
N ARG A 81 25.12 -0.71 6.20
CA ARG A 81 25.93 -0.24 7.32
C ARG A 81 25.05 0.46 8.35
N LEU A 82 25.57 0.66 9.56
CA LEU A 82 24.92 1.54 10.53
C LEU A 82 24.91 2.98 10.02
N ALA A 83 23.86 3.72 10.36
CA ALA A 83 23.77 5.14 10.05
C ALA A 83 24.76 5.91 10.92
N THR A 84 25.40 6.92 10.34
CA THR A 84 26.25 7.89 11.04
C THR A 84 25.46 9.15 11.33
N PRO A 85 25.91 10.04 12.25
CA PRO A 85 25.22 11.29 12.53
C PRO A 85 25.01 12.21 11.32
N GLU A 86 25.82 12.04 10.27
CA GLU A 86 25.73 12.80 9.02
C GLU A 86 24.63 12.27 8.07
N ASP A 87 24.14 11.05 8.28
CA ASP A 87 23.07 10.47 7.48
C ASP A 87 21.73 11.15 7.80
N LYS A 88 21.05 11.60 6.73
CA LYS A 88 19.75 12.29 6.85
C LYS A 88 18.64 11.40 7.41
N ASP A 89 18.70 10.11 7.11
CA ASP A 89 17.72 9.13 7.58
C ASP A 89 18.43 8.10 8.46
N GLN A 90 17.91 7.97 9.68
CA GLN A 90 18.41 7.05 10.69
C GLN A 90 17.60 5.75 10.74
N ALA A 91 16.61 5.58 9.84
CA ALA A 91 15.76 4.39 9.70
C ALA A 91 15.05 3.95 10.98
N TYR A 92 14.63 4.92 11.82
CA TYR A 92 13.79 4.64 12.99
C TYR A 92 12.32 4.48 12.59
N PHE A 93 11.59 3.67 13.37
CA PHE A 93 10.14 3.66 13.32
C PHE A 93 9.60 5.02 13.80
N ALA A 94 9.39 5.94 12.86
CA ALA A 94 9.07 7.34 13.17
C ALA A 94 7.56 7.63 13.30
N TYR A 95 6.70 6.63 13.12
CA TYR A 95 5.25 6.79 13.14
C TYR A 95 4.67 6.46 14.52
N PRO A 96 3.50 7.02 14.89
CA PRO A 96 2.76 6.54 16.05
C PRO A 96 2.38 5.06 15.92
N LEU A 97 2.41 4.31 17.02
CA LEU A 97 2.24 2.85 17.00
C LEU A 97 0.90 2.42 16.39
N TYR A 98 -0.16 3.20 16.58
CA TYR A 98 -1.49 2.91 16.02
C TYR A 98 -1.51 2.87 14.48
N THR A 99 -0.49 3.39 13.80
CA THR A 99 -0.39 3.25 12.34
C THR A 99 -0.23 1.80 11.90
N LEU A 100 0.30 0.94 12.78
CA LEU A 100 0.38 -0.51 12.57
C LEU A 100 -1.00 -1.11 12.25
N TYR A 101 -2.10 -0.53 12.76
CA TYR A 101 -3.46 -0.97 12.45
C TYR A 101 -3.74 -1.06 10.94
N PHE A 102 -3.11 -0.22 10.12
CA PHE A 102 -3.35 -0.21 8.67
C PHE A 102 -2.58 -1.28 7.91
N PHE A 103 -1.48 -1.80 8.48
CA PHE A 103 -0.58 -2.71 7.76
C PHE A 103 -0.17 -3.94 8.57
N TRP A 104 -0.73 -4.17 9.77
CA TRP A 104 -0.38 -5.30 10.64
C TRP A 104 -0.46 -6.67 9.94
N PRO A 105 -1.43 -6.97 9.04
CA PRO A 105 -1.43 -8.27 8.38
C PRO A 105 -0.22 -8.45 7.46
N LEU A 106 0.30 -7.35 6.89
CA LEU A 106 1.47 -7.36 6.02
C LEU A 106 2.77 -7.59 6.81
N SER A 107 2.86 -7.11 8.06
CA SER A 107 4.00 -7.36 8.95
C SER A 107 4.19 -8.83 9.31
N LEU A 108 3.13 -9.65 9.19
CA LEU A 108 3.22 -11.10 9.40
C LEU A 108 3.85 -11.83 8.20
N LEU A 109 3.79 -11.23 7.00
CA LEU A 109 4.32 -11.82 5.78
C LEU A 109 5.83 -11.55 5.62
N PRO A 110 6.54 -12.39 4.85
CA PRO A 110 7.89 -12.06 4.37
C PRO A 110 7.88 -10.72 3.63
N TYR A 111 8.93 -9.93 3.82
CA TYR A 111 8.96 -8.53 3.35
C TYR A 111 8.68 -8.37 1.85
N ALA A 112 9.24 -9.24 0.99
CA ALA A 112 9.00 -9.17 -0.45
C ALA A 112 7.51 -9.28 -0.82
N TRP A 113 6.75 -10.14 -0.13
CA TRP A 113 5.30 -10.23 -0.30
C TRP A 113 4.57 -9.01 0.27
N ALA A 114 4.95 -8.60 1.48
CA ALA A 114 4.38 -7.43 2.14
C ALA A 114 4.50 -6.18 1.26
N GLN A 115 5.69 -5.96 0.69
CA GLN A 115 5.98 -4.86 -0.20
C GLN A 115 5.22 -4.94 -1.53
N ALA A 116 5.12 -6.12 -2.14
CA ALA A 116 4.37 -6.28 -3.39
C ALA A 116 2.89 -5.90 -3.20
N ILE A 117 2.27 -6.45 -2.14
CA ILE A 117 0.89 -6.14 -1.79
C ILE A 117 0.73 -4.65 -1.46
N TRP A 118 1.66 -4.08 -0.67
CA TRP A 118 1.64 -2.67 -0.31
C TRP A 118 1.70 -1.75 -1.54
N MET A 119 2.63 -2.01 -2.46
CA MET A 119 2.77 -1.24 -3.71
C MET A 119 1.50 -1.30 -4.55
N THR A 120 0.95 -2.51 -4.75
CA THR A 120 -0.30 -2.69 -5.51
C THR A 120 -1.47 -1.96 -4.85
N LEU A 121 -1.64 -2.08 -3.53
CA LEU A 121 -2.69 -1.36 -2.79
C LEU A 121 -2.55 0.16 -2.96
N LEU A 122 -1.34 0.70 -2.81
CA LEU A 122 -1.09 2.13 -3.01
C LEU A 122 -1.41 2.60 -4.43
N GLN A 123 -1.12 1.79 -5.45
CA GLN A 123 -1.46 2.10 -6.84
C GLN A 123 -2.98 2.21 -7.03
N PHE A 124 -3.76 1.22 -6.58
CA PHE A 124 -5.22 1.26 -6.69
C PHE A 124 -5.83 2.38 -5.86
N MET A 125 -5.29 2.65 -4.66
CA MET A 125 -5.72 3.79 -3.84
C MET A 125 -5.44 5.13 -4.52
N LEU A 126 -4.28 5.29 -5.16
CA LEU A 126 -3.93 6.49 -5.91
C LEU A 126 -4.91 6.73 -7.07
N LEU A 127 -5.22 5.68 -7.85
CA LEU A 127 -6.23 5.75 -8.93
C LEU A 127 -7.61 6.12 -8.36
N GLY A 128 -8.02 5.46 -7.28
CA GLY A 128 -9.30 5.71 -6.62
C GLY A 128 -9.42 7.15 -6.09
N VAL A 129 -8.40 7.64 -5.38
CA VAL A 129 -8.35 9.01 -4.86
C VAL A 129 -8.32 10.03 -5.99
N THR A 130 -7.63 9.76 -7.09
CA THR A 130 -7.61 10.64 -8.26
C THR A 130 -9.03 10.80 -8.83
N ILE A 131 -9.71 9.69 -9.10
CA ILE A 131 -11.10 9.69 -9.60
C ILE A 131 -12.03 10.40 -8.62
N LEU A 132 -11.89 10.12 -7.33
CA LEU A 132 -12.71 10.75 -6.29
C LEU A 132 -12.49 12.26 -6.24
N SER A 133 -11.23 12.71 -6.34
CA SER A 133 -10.87 14.13 -6.31
C SER A 133 -11.47 14.90 -7.48
N ILE A 134 -11.43 14.34 -8.70
CA ILE A 134 -12.06 14.93 -9.88
C ILE A 134 -13.57 15.11 -9.67
N ARG A 135 -14.23 14.08 -9.12
CA ARG A 135 -15.67 14.11 -8.84
C ARG A 135 -16.03 15.13 -7.76
N LEU A 136 -15.27 15.18 -6.67
CA LEU A 136 -15.50 16.14 -5.58
C LEU A 136 -15.25 17.59 -6.01
N ALA A 137 -14.30 17.82 -6.91
CA ALA A 137 -14.05 19.13 -7.50
C ALA A 137 -15.13 19.56 -8.51
N GLY A 138 -16.07 18.68 -8.88
CA GLY A 138 -17.05 18.94 -9.96
C GLY A 138 -16.39 19.12 -11.32
N TRP A 139 -15.12 18.72 -11.47
CA TRP A 139 -14.38 18.91 -12.70
C TRP A 139 -14.91 17.94 -13.76
N SER A 140 -15.28 18.50 -14.92
CA SER A 140 -15.76 17.75 -16.10
C SER A 140 -14.70 17.78 -17.20
N PRO A 141 -13.60 17.04 -17.05
CA PRO A 141 -12.53 17.01 -18.02
C PRO A 141 -13.02 16.51 -19.38
N PRO A 142 -12.41 16.97 -20.48
CA PRO A 142 -12.75 16.48 -21.81
C PRO A 142 -12.46 14.97 -21.91
N LYS A 143 -13.32 14.24 -22.63
CA LYS A 143 -13.32 12.76 -22.65
C LYS A 143 -11.98 12.15 -23.06
N TRP A 144 -11.18 12.83 -23.89
CA TRP A 144 -9.86 12.36 -24.32
C TRP A 144 -8.85 12.24 -23.17
N LEU A 145 -9.06 12.95 -22.06
CA LEU A 145 -8.16 12.90 -20.91
C LEU A 145 -8.31 11.61 -20.08
N PHE A 146 -9.42 10.88 -20.25
CA PHE A 146 -9.73 9.62 -19.52
C PHE A 146 -9.74 8.37 -20.41
N TRP A 147 -9.54 8.53 -21.72
CA TRP A 147 -9.33 7.41 -22.63
C TRP A 147 -7.85 7.03 -22.60
N LEU A 148 -7.51 6.06 -21.74
CA LEU A 148 -6.42 5.12 -22.01
C LEU A 148 -6.83 4.19 -23.15
#